data_AF-A0A929BF48-F1
#
_entry.id   AF-A0A929BF48-F1
#
_cell.length_a   1.000
_cell.length_b   1.000
_cell.length_c   1.000
_cell.angle_alpha   90.00
_cell.angle_beta   90.00
_cell.angle_gamma   90.00
#
_symmetry.space_group_name_H-M   'P 1'
#
loop_
_entity.id
_entity.type
_entity.pdbx_description
1 polymer ?
#
loop_
_entity_poly.entity_id
_entity_poly.type
_entity_poly.pdbx_seq_one_letter_code
_entity_poly.pdbx_strand_id
1 'polypeptide(L)'
;MRKELKKERQESKTKREEELKTIIIPAYNESRTKLINKHGEPTKVFVLEQYNLDKEIIAFEESKRIWICGKDLPMKSILSCKFNDYKRVVKGQITSTTKTKNGNMVKRAVVGDVLLGGAGAIIGGTTAGKSTVMKQNNDKVYHDYTVIINVDSLSEPIIRIHIGSDGKIVNEIVGLMNVIINRNR
;
A
#
# COMPACT_ATOMS: atom_id res chain seq x y z
N MET A 1 31.11 -19.06 -7.20
CA MET A 1 29.88 -18.34 -7.60
C MET A 1 28.64 -18.60 -6.70
N ARG A 2 27.94 -19.75 -6.73
CA ARG A 2 26.71 -19.95 -5.91
C ARG A 2 26.93 -20.01 -4.38
N LYS A 3 28.10 -20.46 -3.91
CA LYS A 3 28.44 -20.50 -2.46
C LYS A 3 28.85 -19.11 -1.92
N GLU A 4 29.59 -18.33 -2.70
CA GLU A 4 29.95 -16.94 -2.35
C GLU A 4 28.72 -16.04 -2.24
N LEU A 5 27.81 -16.09 -3.22
CA LEU A 5 26.55 -15.32 -3.17
C LEU A 5 25.69 -15.65 -1.94
N LYS A 6 25.74 -16.89 -1.43
CA LYS A 6 25.04 -17.27 -0.21
C LYS A 6 25.74 -16.73 1.04
N LYS A 7 27.08 -16.76 1.07
CA LYS A 7 27.89 -16.24 2.17
C LYS A 7 27.76 -14.71 2.30
N GLU A 8 27.89 -13.98 1.18
CA GLU A 8 27.68 -12.52 1.13
C GLU A 8 26.29 -12.12 1.61
N ARG A 9 25.25 -12.85 1.16
CA ARG A 9 23.88 -12.59 1.58
C ARG A 9 23.67 -12.86 3.07
N GLN A 10 24.34 -13.87 3.62
CA GLN A 10 24.25 -14.18 5.05
C GLN A 10 24.98 -13.12 5.89
N GLU A 11 26.19 -12.75 5.50
CA GLU A 11 26.95 -11.68 6.16
C GLU A 11 26.21 -10.34 6.12
N SER A 12 25.59 -10.00 4.98
CA SER A 12 24.76 -8.78 4.87
C SER A 12 23.54 -8.79 5.80
N LYS A 13 22.94 -9.97 6.03
CA LYS A 13 21.80 -10.13 6.92
C LYS A 13 22.24 -9.97 8.37
N THR A 14 23.31 -10.65 8.77
CA THR A 14 23.84 -10.56 10.13
C THR A 14 24.27 -9.13 10.46
N LYS A 15 24.99 -8.45 9.56
CA LYS A 15 25.35 -7.02 9.75
C LYS A 15 24.11 -6.14 9.92
N ARG A 16 23.08 -6.33 9.08
CA ARG A 16 21.84 -5.55 9.16
C ARG A 16 21.05 -5.84 10.43
N GLU A 17 21.02 -7.08 10.89
CA GLU A 17 20.40 -7.47 12.17
C GLU A 17 21.13 -6.87 13.37
N GLU A 18 22.46 -6.85 13.35
CA GLU A 18 23.29 -6.21 14.36
C GLU A 18 23.07 -4.70 14.39
N GLU A 19 23.10 -4.03 13.24
CA GLU A 19 22.82 -2.59 13.11
C GLU A 19 21.42 -2.25 13.63
N LEU A 20 20.40 -3.06 13.29
CA LEU A 20 19.05 -2.90 13.81
C LEU A 20 19.02 -2.95 15.34
N LYS A 21 19.66 -3.94 15.95
CA LYS A 21 19.64 -4.16 17.40
C LYS A 21 20.46 -3.14 18.18
N THR A 22 21.60 -2.71 17.63
CA THR A 22 22.58 -1.89 18.36
C THR A 22 22.40 -0.39 18.12
N ILE A 23 21.87 0.01 16.97
CA ILE A 23 21.77 1.42 16.58
C ILE A 23 20.31 1.84 16.40
N ILE A 24 19.57 1.15 15.53
CA ILE A 24 18.24 1.63 15.10
C ILE A 24 17.21 1.50 16.22
N ILE A 25 17.07 0.33 16.83
CA ILE A 25 16.06 0.10 17.89
C ILE A 25 16.32 0.98 19.13
N PRO A 26 17.57 1.11 19.65
CA PRO A 26 17.83 1.99 20.78
C PRO A 26 17.53 3.46 20.48
N ALA A 27 17.97 3.98 19.33
CA ALA A 27 17.73 5.37 18.94
C ALA A 27 16.24 5.67 18.75
N TYR A 28 15.50 4.73 18.15
CA TYR A 28 14.05 4.80 18.03
C TYR A 28 13.37 4.82 19.40
N ASN A 29 13.72 3.90 20.29
CA ASN A 29 13.13 3.82 21.63
C ASN A 29 13.40 5.10 22.42
N GLU A 30 14.63 5.61 22.39
CA GLU A 30 15.00 6.85 23.07
C GLU A 30 14.16 8.03 22.57
N SER A 31 14.03 8.16 21.24
CA SER A 31 13.26 9.23 20.60
C SER A 31 11.77 9.12 20.93
N ARG A 32 11.23 7.90 20.95
CA ARG A 32 9.83 7.62 21.28
C ARG A 32 9.54 7.89 22.75
N THR A 33 10.43 7.50 23.65
CA THR A 33 10.33 7.81 25.09
C THR A 33 10.38 9.31 25.33
N LYS A 34 11.25 10.06 24.64
CA LYS A 34 11.26 11.54 24.72
C LYS A 34 9.92 12.13 24.31
N LEU A 35 9.30 11.61 23.25
CA LEU A 35 8.00 12.09 22.78
C LEU A 35 6.88 11.80 23.79
N ILE A 36 6.84 10.59 24.36
CA ILE A 36 5.87 10.19 25.39
C ILE A 36 6.06 11.02 26.67
N ASN A 37 7.29 11.18 27.14
CA ASN A 37 7.58 12.00 28.32
C ASN A 37 7.16 13.48 28.12
N LYS A 38 7.22 13.97 26.88
CA LYS A 38 6.86 15.36 26.55
C LYS A 38 5.35 15.56 26.48
N HIS A 39 4.60 14.61 25.93
CA HIS A 39 3.20 14.79 25.54
C HIS A 39 2.19 13.91 26.28
N GLY A 40 2.67 13.00 27.13
CA GLY A 40 1.87 12.01 27.83
C GLY A 40 1.71 10.71 27.05
N GLU A 41 0.82 9.84 27.53
CA GLU A 41 0.54 8.56 26.89
C GLU A 41 -0.19 8.76 25.53
N PRO A 42 0.24 8.06 24.47
CA PRO A 42 -0.45 8.11 23.18
C PRO A 42 -1.88 7.57 23.25
N THR A 43 -2.84 8.32 22.73
CA THR A 43 -4.24 7.88 22.59
C THR A 43 -4.41 6.95 21.39
N LYS A 44 -3.72 7.23 20.29
CA LYS A 44 -3.76 6.42 19.06
C LYS A 44 -2.40 6.45 18.37
N VAL A 45 -1.97 5.29 17.89
CA VAL A 45 -0.69 5.10 17.20
C VAL A 45 -0.93 4.36 15.89
N PHE A 46 -0.35 4.86 14.80
CA PHE A 46 -0.25 4.17 13.52
C PHE A 46 1.23 3.98 13.19
N VAL A 47 1.67 2.73 13.09
CA VAL A 47 3.04 2.38 12.71
C VAL A 47 3.03 1.95 11.25
N LEU A 48 3.59 2.76 10.37
CA LEU A 48 3.66 2.47 8.93
C LEU A 48 4.95 1.73 8.58
N GLU A 49 6.02 1.96 9.35
CA GLU A 49 7.28 1.24 9.25
C GLU A 49 7.84 1.01 10.66
N GLN A 50 8.31 -0.20 10.95
CA GLN A 50 8.80 -0.55 12.28
C GLN A 50 10.07 0.23 12.61
N TYR A 51 10.14 0.72 13.86
CA TYR A 51 11.31 1.40 14.42
C TYR A 51 11.69 2.70 13.69
N ASN A 52 10.71 3.36 13.07
CA ASN A 52 10.93 4.58 12.31
C ASN A 52 9.86 5.62 12.62
N LEU A 53 10.17 6.58 13.50
CA LEU A 53 9.24 7.65 13.88
C LEU A 53 8.85 8.56 12.72
N ASP A 54 9.67 8.64 11.66
CA ASP A 54 9.32 9.40 10.44
C ASP A 54 8.24 8.68 9.61
N LYS A 55 7.87 7.47 10.02
CA LYS A 55 6.82 6.64 9.45
C LYS A 55 5.76 6.27 10.50
N GLU A 56 5.55 7.13 11.50
CA GLU A 56 4.49 6.97 12.48
C GLU A 56 3.56 8.18 12.53
N ILE A 57 2.31 7.92 12.95
CA ILE A 57 1.34 8.94 13.34
C ILE A 57 0.94 8.64 14.78
N ILE A 58 1.13 9.61 15.68
CA ILE A 58 0.90 9.43 17.11
C ILE A 58 0.06 10.60 17.62
N ALA A 59 -1.16 10.32 18.08
CA ALA A 59 -2.05 11.33 18.63
C ALA A 59 -2.01 11.31 20.17
N PHE A 60 -1.82 12.49 20.76
CA PHE A 60 -1.84 12.72 22.20
C PHE A 60 -3.02 13.63 22.53
N GLU A 61 -4.16 13.04 22.91
CA GLU A 61 -5.40 13.78 23.13
C GLU A 61 -5.28 14.77 24.29
N GLU A 62 -4.67 14.35 25.41
CA GLU A 62 -4.52 15.17 26.61
C GLU A 62 -3.73 16.46 26.36
N SER A 63 -2.59 16.35 25.66
CA SER A 63 -1.74 17.50 25.32
C SER A 63 -2.19 18.25 24.05
N LYS A 64 -3.18 17.73 23.32
CA LYS A 64 -3.67 18.27 22.03
C LYS A 64 -2.56 18.36 20.98
N ARG A 65 -1.67 17.38 20.97
CA ARG A 65 -0.51 17.28 20.07
C ARG A 65 -0.64 16.05 19.18
N ILE A 66 -0.09 16.15 17.97
CA ILE A 66 -0.01 15.03 17.05
C ILE A 66 1.38 15.00 16.41
N TRP A 67 2.01 13.83 16.46
CA TRP A 67 3.20 13.52 15.68
C TRP A 67 2.77 12.94 14.34
N ILE A 68 3.28 13.50 13.24
CA ILE A 68 2.99 13.02 11.89
C ILE A 68 4.31 12.95 11.12
N CYS A 69 4.81 11.74 10.88
CA CYS A 69 5.97 11.48 10.02
C CYS A 69 7.16 12.42 10.29
N GLY A 70 7.64 12.48 11.54
CA GLY A 70 8.78 13.31 11.93
C GLY A 70 8.41 14.71 12.46
N LYS A 71 7.13 15.10 12.38
CA LYS A 71 6.68 16.46 12.70
C LYS A 71 5.79 16.49 13.94
N ASP A 72 6.20 17.26 14.94
CA ASP A 72 5.44 17.48 16.18
C ASP A 72 4.54 18.72 16.04
N LEU A 73 3.24 18.51 15.85
CA LEU A 73 2.28 19.54 15.48
C LEU A 73 1.17 19.72 16.54
N PRO A 74 0.66 20.93 16.75
CA PRO A 74 -0.57 21.11 17.52
C PRO A 74 -1.77 20.62 16.69
N MET A 75 -2.72 19.91 17.30
CA MET A 75 -3.89 19.37 16.60
C MET A 75 -4.71 20.45 15.87
N LYS A 76 -4.74 21.68 16.39
CA LYS A 76 -5.39 22.84 15.76
C LYS A 76 -4.81 23.25 14.41
N SER A 77 -3.56 22.87 14.13
CA SER A 77 -2.92 23.17 12.84
C SER A 77 -3.42 22.29 11.71
N ILE A 78 -4.15 21.20 12.00
CA ILE A 78 -4.68 20.32 10.97
C ILE A 78 -5.93 20.97 10.37
N LEU A 79 -5.85 21.34 9.09
CA LEU A 79 -6.90 22.08 8.38
C LEU A 79 -7.86 21.14 7.65
N SER A 80 -7.32 20.12 6.98
CA SER A 80 -8.11 19.13 6.25
C SER A 80 -7.32 17.85 5.99
N CYS A 81 -8.01 16.73 5.81
CA CYS A 81 -7.41 15.46 5.42
C CYS A 81 -8.19 14.85 4.25
N LYS A 82 -7.48 14.32 3.27
CA LYS A 82 -8.05 13.55 2.15
C LYS A 82 -7.11 12.40 1.79
N PHE A 83 -7.58 11.47 0.97
CA PHE A 83 -6.72 10.42 0.42
C PHE A 83 -6.95 10.28 -1.08
N ASN A 84 -5.91 9.84 -1.79
CA ASN A 84 -5.97 9.44 -3.19
C ASN A 84 -5.73 7.93 -3.30
N ASP A 85 -6.37 7.29 -4.28
CA ASP A 85 -6.15 5.88 -4.64
C ASP A 85 -5.70 5.80 -6.10
N TYR A 86 -4.41 5.55 -6.32
CA TYR A 86 -3.82 5.38 -7.64
C TYR A 86 -4.01 3.94 -8.13
N LYS A 87 -5.22 3.65 -8.62
CA LYS A 87 -5.59 2.31 -9.08
C LYS A 87 -4.86 1.92 -10.35
N ARG A 88 -4.28 0.72 -10.38
CA ARG A 88 -3.79 0.07 -11.60
C ARG A 88 -4.61 -1.18 -11.90
N VAL A 89 -5.24 -1.21 -13.07
CA VAL A 89 -5.99 -2.38 -13.55
C VAL A 89 -5.12 -3.17 -14.52
N VAL A 90 -4.86 -4.44 -14.21
CA VAL A 90 -4.21 -5.39 -15.11
C VAL A 90 -5.28 -6.30 -15.67
N LYS A 91 -5.58 -6.15 -16.96
CA LYS A 91 -6.59 -6.96 -17.66
C LYS A 91 -6.22 -8.44 -17.62
N GLY A 92 -7.19 -9.29 -17.32
CA GLY A 92 -6.95 -10.73 -17.27
C GLY A 92 -6.61 -11.32 -18.65
N GLN A 93 -5.65 -12.24 -18.68
CA GLN A 93 -5.29 -12.94 -19.92
C GLN A 93 -6.45 -13.80 -20.41
N ILE A 94 -6.70 -13.75 -21.72
CA ILE A 94 -7.67 -14.61 -22.40
C ILE A 94 -6.92 -15.85 -22.89
N THR A 95 -7.34 -17.04 -22.43
CA THR A 95 -6.78 -18.31 -22.88
C THR A 95 -7.83 -19.10 -23.66
N SER A 96 -7.56 -19.39 -24.93
CA SER A 96 -8.45 -20.16 -25.79
C SER A 96 -7.94 -21.60 -25.90
N THR A 97 -8.71 -22.57 -25.40
CA THR A 97 -8.39 -24.00 -25.55
C THR A 97 -9.29 -24.60 -26.60
N THR A 98 -8.74 -25.06 -27.73
CA THR A 98 -9.50 -25.78 -28.78
C THR A 98 -9.33 -27.29 -28.60
N LYS A 99 -10.42 -28.02 -28.38
CA LYS A 99 -10.46 -29.49 -28.41
C LYS A 99 -10.88 -29.97 -29.80
N THR A 100 -10.09 -30.83 -30.42
CA THR A 100 -10.45 -31.53 -31.69
C THR A 100 -10.67 -33.01 -31.41
N LYS A 101 -11.66 -33.64 -32.05
CA LYS A 101 -12.13 -35.03 -31.77
C LYS A 101 -11.09 -36.17 -31.86
N ASN A 102 -9.85 -35.93 -32.32
CA ASN A 102 -8.78 -36.95 -32.37
C ASN A 102 -7.68 -36.72 -31.32
N GLY A 103 -8.04 -36.59 -30.04
CA GLY A 103 -7.13 -36.79 -28.90
C GLY A 103 -5.98 -35.79 -28.67
N ASN A 104 -5.63 -34.93 -29.64
CA ASN A 104 -4.47 -34.04 -29.49
C ASN A 104 -4.89 -32.61 -29.13
N MET A 105 -4.49 -32.15 -27.94
CA MET A 105 -4.72 -30.78 -27.46
C MET A 105 -3.69 -29.83 -28.06
N VAL A 106 -4.09 -28.98 -29.00
CA VAL A 106 -3.25 -27.86 -29.46
C VAL A 106 -3.57 -26.63 -28.61
N LYS A 107 -2.70 -26.31 -27.64
CA LYS A 107 -2.79 -25.08 -26.84
C LYS A 107 -2.26 -23.90 -27.67
N ARG A 108 -3.14 -23.07 -28.24
CA ARG A 108 -2.76 -21.77 -28.82
C ARG A 108 -3.04 -20.67 -27.80
N ALA A 109 -1.99 -20.15 -27.17
CA ALA A 109 -2.11 -18.93 -26.38
C ALA A 109 -2.19 -17.75 -27.34
N VAL A 110 -3.36 -17.11 -27.44
CA VAL A 110 -3.48 -15.84 -28.15
C VAL A 110 -3.04 -14.75 -27.18
N VAL A 111 -1.83 -14.23 -27.38
CA VAL A 111 -1.30 -13.11 -26.61
C VAL A 111 -1.45 -11.85 -27.47
N GLY A 112 -2.37 -10.96 -27.09
CA GLY A 112 -2.47 -9.62 -27.67
C GLY A 112 -3.81 -9.30 -28.34
N ASP A 113 -4.44 -8.24 -27.81
CA ASP A 113 -5.30 -7.19 -28.39
C ASP A 113 -6.15 -7.39 -29.66
N VAL A 114 -6.50 -8.62 -30.05
CA VAL A 114 -7.54 -8.81 -31.07
C VAL A 114 -8.92 -8.58 -30.44
N LEU A 115 -9.30 -7.30 -30.47
CA LEU A 115 -10.65 -6.79 -30.45
C LEU A 115 -11.47 -7.45 -31.58
N LEU A 116 -12.16 -8.56 -31.29
CA LEU A 116 -13.36 -8.91 -32.03
C LEU A 116 -14.49 -8.04 -31.45
N GLY A 117 -14.79 -6.96 -32.18
CA GLY A 117 -15.56 -5.81 -31.72
C GLY A 117 -16.98 -6.09 -31.22
N GLY A 118 -17.50 -5.09 -30.50
CA GLY A 118 -18.92 -4.85 -30.25
C GLY A 118 -19.71 -5.95 -29.53
N ALA A 119 -19.98 -5.75 -28.25
CA ALA A 119 -21.03 -6.45 -27.49
C ALA A 119 -21.03 -8.00 -27.57
N GLY A 120 -20.37 -8.64 -26.60
CA GLY A 120 -20.87 -9.90 -26.01
C GLY A 120 -21.10 -11.11 -26.94
N ALA A 121 -20.30 -11.31 -27.99
CA ALA A 121 -20.43 -12.49 -28.83
C ALA A 121 -19.85 -13.75 -28.14
N ILE A 122 -20.70 -14.48 -27.40
CA ILE A 122 -20.50 -15.93 -27.18
C ILE A 122 -20.68 -16.60 -28.54
N ILE A 123 -19.61 -16.72 -29.32
CA ILE A 123 -19.63 -17.56 -30.53
C ILE A 123 -19.34 -18.99 -30.08
N GLY A 124 -20.39 -19.66 -29.61
CA GLY A 124 -20.50 -21.11 -29.67
C GLY A 124 -20.76 -21.57 -31.11
N GLY A 125 -19.83 -21.29 -32.02
CA GLY A 125 -19.91 -21.71 -33.41
C GLY A 125 -19.37 -23.13 -33.56
N THR A 126 -20.25 -24.11 -33.74
CA THR A 126 -19.89 -25.48 -34.10
C THR A 126 -19.55 -25.58 -35.59
N THR A 127 -18.37 -25.13 -36.00
CA THR A 127 -17.84 -25.54 -37.31
C THR A 127 -17.18 -26.92 -37.14
N ALA A 128 -17.90 -27.96 -37.58
CA ALA A 128 -17.48 -29.36 -37.73
C ALA A 128 -16.27 -29.81 -36.85
N GLY A 129 -16.55 -30.24 -35.63
CA GLY A 129 -15.65 -31.11 -34.85
C GLY A 129 -14.62 -30.45 -33.93
N LYS A 130 -14.64 -29.12 -33.74
CA LYS A 130 -13.72 -28.41 -32.83
C LYS A 130 -14.47 -27.53 -31.83
N SER A 131 -14.27 -27.76 -30.53
CA SER A 131 -14.85 -26.94 -29.46
C SER A 131 -13.77 -26.01 -28.90
N THR A 132 -13.97 -24.69 -28.99
CA THR A 132 -13.06 -23.69 -28.42
C THR A 132 -13.66 -23.13 -27.14
N VAL A 133 -13.01 -23.39 -26.00
CA VAL A 133 -13.35 -22.80 -24.71
C VAL A 133 -12.43 -21.62 -24.46
N MET A 134 -12.97 -20.41 -24.43
CA MET A 134 -12.23 -19.21 -24.00
C MET A 134 -12.40 -19.03 -22.49
N LYS A 135 -11.29 -19.01 -21.75
CA LYS A 135 -11.24 -18.63 -20.33
C LYS A 135 -10.58 -17.26 -20.22
N GLN A 136 -11.36 -16.24 -19.88
CA GLN A 136 -10.85 -14.93 -19.49
C GLN A 136 -10.61 -14.93 -17.99
N ASN A 137 -9.38 -14.68 -17.56
CA ASN A 137 -9.11 -14.44 -16.14
C ASN A 137 -9.74 -13.10 -15.70
N ASN A 138 -10.11 -12.97 -14.43
CA ASN A 138 -10.58 -11.70 -13.90
C ASN A 138 -9.48 -10.64 -13.94
N ASP A 139 -9.88 -9.40 -14.14
CA ASP A 139 -9.00 -8.24 -14.00
C ASP A 139 -8.47 -8.15 -12.57
N LYS A 140 -7.18 -7.85 -12.44
CA LYS A 140 -6.55 -7.57 -11.15
C LYS A 140 -6.50 -6.07 -10.93
N VAL A 141 -7.13 -5.59 -9.87
CA VAL A 141 -7.07 -4.18 -9.45
C VAL A 141 -6.04 -4.07 -8.32
N TYR A 142 -5.03 -3.24 -8.53
CA TYR A 142 -4.03 -2.89 -7.53
C TYR A 142 -4.33 -1.50 -7.01
N HIS A 143 -4.45 -1.39 -5.69
CA HIS A 143 -4.67 -0.12 -4.99
C HIS A 143 -3.35 0.45 -4.48
N ASP A 144 -3.24 1.77 -4.53
CA ASP A 144 -2.09 2.49 -3.98
C ASP A 144 -2.55 3.82 -3.37
N TYR A 145 -2.69 3.81 -2.06
CA TYR A 145 -3.25 4.89 -1.29
C TYR A 145 -2.18 5.87 -0.81
N THR A 146 -2.49 7.16 -0.94
CA THR A 146 -1.73 8.25 -0.33
C THR A 146 -2.66 9.15 0.46
N VAL A 147 -2.39 9.32 1.75
CA VAL A 147 -3.08 10.29 2.60
C VAL A 147 -2.41 11.66 2.46
N ILE A 148 -3.21 12.71 2.33
CA ILE A 148 -2.78 14.09 2.13
C ILE A 148 -3.44 14.93 3.23
N ILE A 149 -2.60 15.52 4.09
CA ILE A 149 -3.02 16.34 5.22
C ILE A 149 -2.56 17.78 4.94
N ASN A 150 -3.51 18.71 4.94
CA ASN A 150 -3.19 20.13 4.88
C ASN A 150 -3.04 20.67 6.30
N VAL A 151 -1.97 21.44 6.51
CA VAL A 151 -1.62 22.02 7.80
C VAL A 151 -1.45 23.53 7.69
N ASP A 152 -1.67 24.22 8.81
CA ASP A 152 -1.44 25.65 8.95
C ASP A 152 0.06 25.97 9.03
N SER A 153 0.71 25.90 7.88
CA SER A 153 2.12 26.23 7.70
C SER A 153 2.33 26.79 6.29
N LEU A 154 2.83 28.02 6.20
CA LEU A 154 3.11 28.65 4.90
C LEU A 154 4.33 28.03 4.20
N SER A 155 5.29 27.51 4.95
CA SER A 155 6.49 26.88 4.38
C SER A 155 6.23 25.44 3.93
N GLU A 156 5.42 24.70 4.70
CA GLU A 156 5.13 23.29 4.45
C GLU A 156 3.65 22.97 4.67
N PRO A 157 2.75 23.44 3.78
CA PRO A 157 1.30 23.33 3.99
C PRO A 157 0.75 21.92 3.80
N ILE A 158 1.51 20.99 3.23
CA ILE A 158 1.02 19.66 2.83
C ILE A 158 1.95 18.58 3.35
N ILE A 159 1.39 17.61 4.09
CA ILE A 159 2.04 16.36 4.48
C ILE A 159 1.45 15.23 3.63
N ARG A 160 2.32 14.46 2.98
CA ARG A 160 1.94 13.31 2.13
C ARG A 160 2.44 12.02 2.76
N ILE A 161 1.55 11.06 2.94
CA ILE A 161 1.84 9.79 3.60
C ILE A 161 1.42 8.67 2.65
N HIS A 162 2.42 7.95 2.12
CA HIS A 162 2.19 6.79 1.27
C HIS A 162 1.87 5.56 2.12
N ILE A 163 0.72 4.93 1.88
CA ILE A 163 0.22 3.78 2.64
C ILE A 163 0.32 2.48 1.82
N GLY A 164 0.28 2.57 0.49
CA GLY A 164 0.21 1.40 -0.38
C GLY A 164 -1.20 0.83 -0.43
N SER A 165 -1.38 -0.48 -0.38
CA SER A 165 -2.68 -1.12 -0.65
C SER A 165 -3.64 -1.21 0.56
N ASP A 166 -3.24 -0.76 1.74
CA ASP A 166 -4.04 -0.92 2.98
C ASP A 166 -5.11 0.16 3.12
N GLY A 167 -6.28 -0.08 2.52
CA GLY A 167 -7.43 0.82 2.63
C GLY A 167 -8.02 0.92 4.03
N LYS A 168 -7.79 -0.06 4.92
CA LYS A 168 -8.28 0.00 6.30
C LYS A 168 -7.52 1.03 7.09
N ILE A 169 -6.19 1.00 7.02
CA ILE A 169 -5.32 2.00 7.68
C ILE A 169 -5.66 3.41 7.17
N VAL A 170 -5.87 3.58 5.86
CA VAL A 170 -6.27 4.87 5.27
C VAL A 170 -7.54 5.41 5.92
N ASN A 171 -8.58 4.58 6.01
CA ASN A 171 -9.86 4.99 6.60
C ASN A 171 -9.72 5.32 8.09
N GLU A 172 -8.93 4.57 8.85
CA GLU A 172 -8.68 4.88 10.26
C GLU A 172 -7.92 6.20 10.44
N ILE A 173 -6.91 6.48 9.60
CA ILE A 173 -6.17 7.75 9.64
C ILE A 173 -7.11 8.91 9.27
N VAL A 174 -7.88 8.79 8.20
CA VAL A 174 -8.85 9.81 7.80
C VAL A 174 -9.90 10.05 8.90
N GLY A 175 -10.39 8.98 9.52
CA GLY A 175 -11.30 9.05 10.66
C GLY A 175 -10.71 9.83 11.84
N LEU A 176 -9.48 9.50 12.25
CA LEU A 176 -8.76 10.24 13.30
C LEU A 176 -8.66 11.74 12.95
N MET A 177 -8.22 12.06 11.73
CA MET A 177 -8.04 13.45 11.31
C MET A 177 -9.36 14.21 11.29
N ASN A 178 -10.46 13.58 10.86
CA ASN A 178 -11.79 14.20 10.87
C ASN A 178 -12.25 14.53 12.29
N VAL A 179 -12.00 13.66 13.27
CA VAL A 179 -12.29 13.94 14.69
C VAL A 179 -11.50 15.16 15.17
N ILE A 180 -10.21 15.22 14.85
CA ILE A 180 -9.35 16.36 15.22
C ILE A 180 -9.88 17.66 14.58
N ILE A 181 -10.13 17.66 13.27
CA ILE A 181 -10.62 18.82 12.53
C ILE A 181 -11.97 19.30 13.09
N ASN A 182 -12.88 18.38 13.41
CA ASN A 182 -14.20 18.73 13.92
C ASN A 182 -14.14 19.36 15.33
N ARG A 183 -13.17 18.94 16.16
CA ARG A 183 -12.95 19.52 17.50
C ARG A 183 -12.26 20.90 17.47
N ASN A 184 -11.67 21.27 16.35
CA ASN A 184 -11.03 22.58 16.16
C ASN A 184 -12.02 23.68 15.72
N ARG A 185 -13.26 23.30 15.38
CA ARG A 185 -14.34 24.23 15.03
C ARG A 185 -14.99 24.80 16.28
#